data_AF-A0A7C8YLC1-F1
#
_entry.id   AF-A0A7C8YLC1-F1
#
_cell.length_a   1.000
_cell.length_b   1.000
_cell.length_c   1.000
_cell.angle_alpha   90.00
_cell.angle_beta   90.00
_cell.angle_gamma   90.00
#
_symmetry.space_group_name_H-M   'P 1'
#
loop_
_entity.id
_entity.type
_entity.pdbx_description
1 polymer ?
#
loop_
_entity_poly.entity_id
_entity_poly.type
_entity_poly.pdbx_seq_one_letter_code
_entity_poly.pdbx_strand_id
1 'polypeptide(L)'
;LVAKGIVLPFITDFFKEYLVDNSLDDLIAILKRGKVEDNLLDFFPSSKRTAEAFSEHFTQEGLLQLVQYNEKKIFESKLSEMKSALTTQISDQADVAEVIETVKHYVKDAKLPDVEVVRLLWDVLMDAVQWSGKNQQQNANTALRQVKAWATLLNTFCTSGKLELELMYKVQIQCYEDAKLMKLFPEIVRSLYDQDVLAEDTILHWFRKGSNPKGRQIFVKSLEPFVKWLEEAEEED
;
A
#
# COMPACT_ATOMS: atom_id res chain seq x y z
N LEU A 1 -7.63 37.21 -12.91
CA LEU A 1 -6.33 36.87 -13.55
C LEU A 1 -6.27 35.39 -13.92
N VAL A 2 -6.62 34.46 -13.02
CA VAL A 2 -6.69 33.01 -13.28
C VAL A 2 -7.59 32.66 -14.48
N ALA A 3 -8.83 33.16 -14.52
CA ALA A 3 -9.74 32.93 -15.64
C ALA A 3 -9.21 33.48 -16.99
N LYS A 4 -8.30 34.46 -16.95
CA LYS A 4 -7.64 35.03 -18.14
C LYS A 4 -6.36 34.26 -18.52
N GLY A 5 -6.00 33.21 -17.79
CA GLY A 5 -4.79 32.42 -18.02
C GLY A 5 -3.47 33.14 -17.68
N ILE A 6 -3.52 34.30 -17.03
CA ILE A 6 -2.32 35.15 -16.80
C ILE A 6 -1.48 34.64 -15.61
N VAL A 7 -2.11 33.97 -14.65
CA VAL A 7 -1.43 33.52 -13.42
C VAL A 7 -0.51 32.34 -13.68
N LEU A 8 -0.90 31.42 -14.57
CA LEU A 8 -0.13 30.21 -14.86
C LEU A 8 1.27 30.52 -15.46
N PRO A 9 1.43 31.40 -16.46
CA PRO A 9 2.76 31.81 -16.92
C PRO A 9 3.59 32.45 -15.81
N PHE A 10 3.01 33.37 -15.03
CA PHE A 10 3.73 34.06 -13.94
C PHE A 10 4.28 33.08 -12.89
N ILE A 11 3.46 32.11 -12.45
CA ILE A 11 3.94 31.12 -11.47
C ILE A 11 4.96 30.16 -12.10
N THR A 12 4.83 29.87 -13.39
CA THR A 12 5.79 29.03 -14.13
C THR A 12 7.15 29.72 -14.21
N ASP A 13 7.18 31.00 -14.57
CA ASP A 13 8.42 31.79 -14.62
C ASP A 13 9.08 31.87 -13.24
N PHE A 14 8.28 32.08 -12.19
CA PHE A 14 8.78 32.02 -10.81
C PHE A 14 9.39 30.65 -10.46
N PHE A 15 8.71 29.54 -10.78
CA PHE A 15 9.26 28.21 -10.52
C PHE A 15 10.56 27.96 -11.27
N LYS A 16 10.62 28.34 -12.55
CA LYS A 16 11.83 28.22 -13.37
C LYS A 16 12.99 28.98 -12.77
N GLU A 17 12.80 30.28 -12.49
CA GLU A 17 13.85 31.12 -11.94
C GLU A 17 14.29 30.64 -10.56
N TYR A 18 13.33 30.27 -9.69
CA TYR A 18 13.64 29.78 -8.36
C TYR A 18 14.48 28.50 -8.38
N LEU A 19 14.18 27.58 -9.31
CA LEU A 19 14.88 26.30 -9.46
C LEU A 19 16.25 26.41 -10.14
N VAL A 20 16.67 27.59 -10.61
CA VAL A 20 18.05 27.81 -11.07
C VAL A 20 19.04 27.68 -9.91
N ASP A 21 18.69 28.28 -8.77
CA ASP A 21 19.58 28.37 -7.60
C ASP A 21 19.17 27.46 -6.42
N ASN A 22 17.97 26.87 -6.47
CA ASN A 22 17.39 26.12 -5.35
C ASN A 22 16.88 24.74 -5.79
N SER A 23 16.70 23.85 -4.81
CA SER A 23 16.18 22.51 -5.07
C SER A 23 14.65 22.49 -5.19
N LEU A 24 14.10 21.41 -5.77
CA LEU A 24 12.66 21.16 -5.72
C LEU A 24 12.14 21.10 -4.29
N ASP A 25 12.89 20.52 -3.36
CA ASP A 25 12.48 20.41 -1.95
C ASP A 25 12.32 21.80 -1.32
N ASP A 26 13.20 22.75 -1.65
CA ASP A 26 13.09 24.14 -1.21
C ASP A 26 11.83 24.82 -1.77
N LEU A 27 11.55 24.59 -3.06
CA LEU A 27 10.34 25.10 -3.71
C LEU A 27 9.08 24.55 -3.04
N ILE A 28 9.01 23.23 -2.84
CA ILE A 28 7.90 22.57 -2.15
C ILE A 28 7.77 23.09 -0.72
N ALA A 29 8.87 23.31 0.00
CA ALA A 29 8.84 23.88 1.35
C ALA A 29 8.27 25.30 1.39
N ILE A 30 8.53 26.13 0.36
CA ILE A 30 7.92 27.46 0.23
C ILE A 30 6.43 27.34 -0.10
N LEU A 31 6.06 26.47 -1.05
CA LEU A 31 4.66 26.24 -1.42
C LEU A 31 3.83 25.74 -0.23
N LYS A 32 4.40 24.87 0.60
CA LYS A 32 3.78 24.40 1.86
C LYS A 32 3.63 25.53 2.87
N ARG A 33 4.68 26.35 3.08
CA ARG A 33 4.60 27.55 3.95
C ARG A 33 3.52 28.53 3.48
N GLY A 34 3.36 28.66 2.18
CA GLY A 34 2.32 29.47 1.55
C GLY A 34 0.92 28.83 1.55
N LYS A 35 0.78 27.56 1.93
CA LYS A 35 -0.47 26.76 1.83
C LYS A 35 -1.03 26.67 0.40
N VAL A 36 -0.12 26.65 -0.58
CA VAL A 36 -0.44 26.63 -2.01
C VAL A 36 -0.22 25.24 -2.62
N GLU A 37 0.63 24.42 -2.00
CA GLU A 37 1.09 23.13 -2.53
C GLU A 37 -0.03 22.11 -2.82
N ASP A 38 -1.13 22.14 -2.07
CA ASP A 38 -2.33 21.31 -2.33
C ASP A 38 -3.21 21.84 -3.45
N ASN A 39 -3.02 23.11 -3.83
CA ASN A 39 -3.93 23.85 -4.71
C ASN A 39 -3.22 24.36 -5.97
N LEU A 40 -2.16 23.68 -6.44
CA LEU A 40 -1.41 24.13 -7.62
C LEU A 40 -2.28 24.21 -8.88
N LEU A 41 -3.31 23.37 -8.98
CA LEU A 41 -4.31 23.44 -10.05
C LEU A 41 -5.11 24.75 -10.04
N ASP A 42 -5.18 25.48 -8.92
CA ASP A 42 -5.89 26.76 -8.88
C ASP A 42 -5.25 27.84 -9.73
N PHE A 43 -3.97 27.69 -10.08
CA PHE A 43 -3.29 28.57 -11.02
C PHE A 43 -3.72 28.36 -12.48
N PHE A 44 -4.26 27.18 -12.80
CA PHE A 44 -4.76 26.86 -14.13
C PHE A 44 -6.12 27.52 -14.37
N PRO A 45 -6.42 27.91 -15.63
CA PRO A 45 -7.78 28.25 -16.03
C PRO A 45 -8.77 27.15 -15.59
N SER A 46 -9.97 27.55 -15.18
CA SER A 46 -10.99 26.63 -14.65
C SER A 46 -11.28 25.44 -15.56
N SER A 47 -11.22 25.62 -16.88
CA SER A 47 -11.42 24.56 -17.88
C SER A 47 -10.24 23.59 -18.03
N LYS A 48 -9.11 23.82 -17.35
CA LYS A 48 -7.87 23.04 -17.46
C LYS A 48 -7.33 22.58 -16.10
N ARG A 49 -8.19 22.48 -15.07
CA ARG A 49 -7.79 22.03 -13.74
C ARG A 49 -7.82 20.51 -13.65
N THR A 50 -6.93 19.85 -14.37
CA THR A 50 -6.80 18.38 -14.36
C THR A 50 -5.33 17.98 -14.19
N ALA A 51 -5.10 16.75 -13.74
CA ALA A 51 -3.75 16.21 -13.58
C ALA A 51 -3.02 16.12 -14.92
N GLU A 52 -3.73 15.82 -16.01
CA GLU A 52 -3.19 15.76 -17.36
C GLU A 52 -2.74 17.14 -17.83
N ALA A 53 -3.57 18.17 -17.63
CA ALA A 53 -3.21 19.54 -18.01
C ALA A 53 -2.00 20.05 -17.19
N PHE A 54 -1.89 19.66 -15.93
CA PHE A 54 -0.72 19.95 -15.10
C PHE A 54 0.55 19.30 -15.66
N SER A 55 0.47 17.99 -15.91
CA SER A 55 1.60 17.20 -16.43
C SER A 55 2.05 17.72 -17.80
N GLU A 56 1.10 17.99 -18.70
CA GLU A 56 1.36 18.52 -20.04
C GLU A 56 2.07 19.88 -19.98
N HIS A 57 1.49 20.84 -19.24
CA HIS A 57 2.05 22.19 -19.13
C HIS A 57 3.47 22.17 -18.55
N PHE A 58 3.66 21.57 -17.38
CA PHE A 58 4.97 21.61 -16.71
C PHE A 58 6.03 20.73 -17.40
N THR A 59 5.63 19.71 -18.16
CA THR A 59 6.54 18.98 -19.06
C THR A 59 7.04 19.88 -20.19
N GLN A 60 6.14 20.61 -20.86
CA GLN A 60 6.52 21.54 -21.94
C GLN A 60 7.44 22.66 -21.44
N GLU A 61 7.25 23.07 -20.18
CA GLU A 61 8.05 24.09 -19.52
C GLU A 61 9.36 23.55 -18.92
N GLY A 62 9.67 22.26 -19.08
CA GLY A 62 10.92 21.65 -18.60
C GLY A 62 10.97 21.35 -17.10
N LEU A 63 9.84 21.47 -16.40
CA LEU A 63 9.70 21.26 -14.95
C LEU A 63 9.32 19.81 -14.61
N LEU A 64 10.07 18.85 -15.16
CA LEU A 64 9.78 17.41 -15.04
C LEU A 64 9.77 16.90 -13.59
N GLN A 65 10.64 17.44 -12.73
CA GLN A 65 10.67 17.02 -11.33
C GLN A 65 9.40 17.46 -10.57
N LEU A 66 8.80 18.60 -10.94
CA LEU A 66 7.53 19.06 -10.38
C LEU A 66 6.37 18.17 -10.85
N VAL A 67 6.40 17.72 -12.11
CA VAL A 67 5.43 16.75 -12.64
C VAL A 67 5.50 15.44 -11.86
N GLN A 68 6.70 14.87 -11.72
CA GLN A 68 6.92 13.63 -10.96
C GLN A 68 6.49 13.75 -9.50
N TYR A 69 6.77 14.89 -8.86
CA TYR A 69 6.30 15.17 -7.51
C TYR A 69 4.77 15.16 -7.42
N ASN A 70 4.09 15.86 -8.35
CA ASN A 70 2.64 15.94 -8.35
C ASN A 70 1.99 14.58 -8.64
N GLU A 71 2.53 13.80 -9.58
CA GLU A 71 2.07 12.44 -9.87
C GLU A 71 2.20 11.54 -8.63
N LYS A 72 3.36 11.57 -7.97
CA LYS A 72 3.58 10.84 -6.71
C LYS A 72 2.61 11.28 -5.62
N LYS A 73 2.40 12.58 -5.46
CA LYS A 73 1.46 13.13 -4.47
C LYS A 73 0.02 12.69 -4.72
N ILE A 74 -0.44 12.76 -5.97
CA ILE A 74 -1.79 12.29 -6.35
C ILE A 74 -1.92 10.79 -6.06
N PHE A 75 -0.92 10.00 -6.42
CA PHE A 75 -0.89 8.58 -6.12
C PHE A 75 -0.99 8.30 -4.61
N GLU A 76 -0.17 8.97 -3.79
CA GLU A 76 -0.20 8.84 -2.33
C GLU A 76 -1.55 9.28 -1.72
N SER A 77 -2.16 10.34 -2.26
CA SER A 77 -3.50 10.78 -1.85
C SER A 77 -4.55 9.70 -2.13
N LYS A 78 -4.54 9.14 -3.34
CA LYS A 78 -5.47 8.07 -3.73
C LYS A 78 -5.29 6.80 -2.91
N LEU A 79 -4.05 6.44 -2.62
CA LEU A 79 -3.71 5.31 -1.77
C LEU A 79 -4.23 5.54 -0.33
N SER A 80 -4.09 6.76 0.21
CA SER A 80 -4.60 7.14 1.52
C SER A 80 -6.14 7.15 1.59
N GLU A 81 -6.81 7.67 0.55
CA GLU A 81 -8.27 7.62 0.41
C GLU A 81 -8.79 6.18 0.43
N MET A 82 -8.18 5.31 -0.38
CA MET A 82 -8.50 3.88 -0.42
C MET A 82 -8.27 3.23 0.95
N LYS A 83 -7.12 3.48 1.58
CA LYS A 83 -6.81 2.95 2.92
C LYS A 83 -7.89 3.31 3.92
N SER A 84 -8.25 4.60 4.01
CA SER A 84 -9.28 5.07 4.93
C SER A 84 -10.64 4.42 4.66
N ALA A 85 -11.07 4.36 3.40
CA ALA A 85 -12.35 3.77 3.03
C ALA A 85 -12.44 2.29 3.42
N LEU A 86 -11.39 1.52 3.11
CA LEU A 86 -11.34 0.09 3.41
C LEU A 86 -11.22 -0.19 4.90
N THR A 87 -10.43 0.58 5.65
CA THR A 87 -10.35 0.43 7.12
C THR A 87 -11.73 0.64 7.76
N THR A 88 -12.53 1.61 7.29
CA THR A 88 -13.91 1.81 7.75
C THR A 88 -14.79 0.61 7.40
N GLN A 89 -14.84 0.19 6.13
CA GLN A 89 -15.66 -0.96 5.70
C GLN A 89 -15.32 -2.24 6.47
N ILE A 90 -14.04 -2.50 6.70
CA ILE A 90 -13.55 -3.67 7.43
C ILE A 90 -13.92 -3.59 8.92
N SER A 91 -13.79 -2.41 9.53
CA SER A 91 -14.16 -2.19 10.94
C SER A 91 -15.66 -2.36 11.17
N ASP A 92 -16.46 -1.91 10.20
CA ASP A 92 -17.93 -2.02 10.21
C ASP A 92 -18.42 -3.43 9.80
N GLN A 93 -17.50 -4.35 9.49
CA GLN A 93 -17.81 -5.72 9.05
C GLN A 93 -18.73 -5.75 7.81
N ALA A 94 -18.45 -4.85 6.85
CA ALA A 94 -19.14 -4.83 5.56
C ALA A 94 -19.01 -6.18 4.83
N ASP A 95 -19.90 -6.43 3.87
CA ASP A 95 -19.85 -7.64 3.07
C ASP A 95 -18.56 -7.70 2.23
N VAL A 96 -17.91 -8.86 2.21
CA VAL A 96 -16.60 -9.02 1.54
C VAL A 96 -16.69 -8.70 0.04
N ALA A 97 -17.82 -8.99 -0.62
CA ALA A 97 -18.00 -8.66 -2.03
C ALA A 97 -18.09 -7.14 -2.26
N GLU A 98 -18.72 -6.39 -1.35
CA GLU A 98 -18.76 -4.92 -1.41
C GLU A 98 -17.37 -4.31 -1.24
N VAL A 99 -16.57 -4.86 -0.33
CA VAL A 99 -15.16 -4.43 -0.14
C VAL A 99 -14.32 -4.74 -1.38
N ILE A 100 -14.49 -5.92 -1.98
CA ILE A 100 -13.83 -6.28 -3.25
C ILE A 100 -14.17 -5.29 -4.36
N GLU A 101 -15.45 -4.94 -4.53
CA GLU A 101 -15.85 -3.98 -5.57
C GLU A 101 -15.29 -2.57 -5.29
N THR A 102 -15.20 -2.18 -4.02
CA THR A 102 -14.53 -0.92 -3.61
C THR A 102 -13.06 -0.94 -4.03
N VAL A 103 -12.33 -2.01 -3.75
CA VAL A 103 -10.92 -2.14 -4.16
C VAL A 103 -10.79 -2.07 -5.68
N LYS A 104 -11.60 -2.83 -6.43
CA LYS A 104 -11.57 -2.81 -7.91
C LYS A 104 -11.82 -1.41 -8.48
N HIS A 105 -12.73 -0.64 -7.88
CA HIS A 105 -12.98 0.74 -8.26
C HIS A 105 -11.72 1.60 -8.10
N TYR A 106 -11.07 1.58 -6.94
CA TYR A 106 -9.84 2.36 -6.70
C TYR A 106 -8.68 1.92 -7.60
N VAL A 107 -8.50 0.61 -7.80
CA VAL A 107 -7.46 0.07 -8.69
C VAL A 107 -7.65 0.58 -10.12
N LYS A 108 -8.89 0.60 -10.61
CA LYS A 108 -9.20 1.09 -11.95
C LYS A 108 -9.08 2.61 -12.08
N ASP A 109 -9.60 3.36 -11.11
CA ASP A 109 -9.63 4.83 -11.12
C ASP A 109 -8.21 5.41 -11.04
N ALA A 110 -7.42 4.95 -10.07
CA ALA A 110 -6.09 5.46 -9.81
C ALA A 110 -4.96 4.66 -10.49
N LYS A 111 -5.30 3.61 -11.26
CA LYS A 111 -4.33 2.71 -11.92
C LYS A 111 -3.27 2.16 -10.95
N LEU A 112 -3.73 1.74 -9.77
CA LEU A 112 -2.83 1.31 -8.70
C LEU A 112 -2.08 0.02 -9.09
N PRO A 113 -0.76 -0.06 -8.86
CA PRO A 113 -0.02 -1.31 -9.04
C PRO A 113 -0.51 -2.39 -8.08
N ASP A 114 -0.68 -3.62 -8.57
CA ASP A 114 -1.16 -4.76 -7.76
C ASP A 114 -0.32 -5.01 -6.49
N VAL A 115 0.99 -4.78 -6.57
CA VAL A 115 1.92 -4.87 -5.43
C VAL A 115 1.52 -3.91 -4.30
N GLU A 116 1.16 -2.67 -4.63
CA GLU A 116 0.75 -1.67 -3.65
C GLU A 116 -0.64 -1.99 -3.07
N VAL A 117 -1.53 -2.56 -3.90
CA VAL A 117 -2.85 -3.04 -3.45
C VAL A 117 -2.69 -4.13 -2.39
N VAL A 118 -1.89 -5.17 -2.67
CA VAL A 118 -1.67 -6.28 -1.72
C VAL A 118 -1.07 -5.78 -0.41
N ARG A 119 -0.09 -4.89 -0.47
CA ARG A 119 0.51 -4.26 0.72
C ARG A 119 -0.52 -3.50 1.55
N LEU A 120 -1.34 -2.69 0.88
CA LEU A 120 -2.36 -1.88 1.53
C LEU A 120 -3.45 -2.76 2.14
N LEU A 121 -3.89 -3.82 1.47
CA LEU A 121 -4.90 -4.75 1.97
C LEU A 121 -4.48 -5.37 3.30
N TRP A 122 -3.21 -5.76 3.43
CA TRP A 122 -2.68 -6.24 4.69
C TRP A 122 -2.68 -5.14 5.77
N ASP A 123 -2.27 -3.92 5.43
CA ASP A 123 -2.28 -2.79 6.36
C ASP A 123 -3.70 -2.48 6.88
N VAL A 124 -4.69 -2.40 6.00
CA VAL A 124 -6.08 -2.09 6.41
C VAL A 124 -6.67 -3.19 7.30
N LEU A 125 -6.32 -4.46 7.06
CA LEU A 125 -6.75 -5.57 7.92
C LEU A 125 -6.16 -5.45 9.31
N MET A 126 -4.87 -5.20 9.43
CA MET A 126 -4.20 -5.07 10.73
C MET A 126 -4.61 -3.80 11.47
N ASP A 127 -4.83 -2.69 10.76
CA ASP A 127 -5.30 -1.42 11.32
C ASP A 127 -6.73 -1.52 11.87
N ALA A 128 -7.57 -2.41 11.31
CA ALA A 128 -8.92 -2.66 11.81
C ALA A 128 -8.97 -3.60 13.03
N VAL A 129 -7.84 -4.22 13.43
CA VAL A 129 -7.80 -5.11 14.60
C VAL A 129 -7.94 -4.31 15.90
N GLN A 130 -8.91 -4.69 16.74
CA GLN A 130 -9.09 -4.11 18.07
C GLN A 130 -8.14 -4.76 19.09
N TRP A 131 -6.98 -4.13 19.29
CA TRP A 131 -5.96 -4.61 20.22
C TRP A 131 -6.30 -4.35 21.69
N SER A 132 -6.18 -5.38 22.52
CA SER A 132 -6.23 -5.31 23.99
C SER A 132 -4.84 -5.03 24.57
N GLY A 133 -4.75 -4.02 25.45
CA GLY A 133 -3.49 -3.71 26.15
C GLY A 133 -3.12 -4.69 27.27
N LYS A 134 -4.02 -5.62 27.64
CA LYS A 134 -3.84 -6.50 28.82
C LYS A 134 -3.80 -7.98 28.48
N ASN A 135 -4.28 -8.38 27.30
CA ASN A 135 -4.48 -9.79 26.97
C ASN A 135 -3.82 -10.16 25.63
N GLN A 136 -2.60 -10.68 25.70
CA GLN A 136 -1.83 -11.08 24.53
C GLN A 136 -2.48 -12.26 23.77
N GLN A 137 -3.12 -13.19 24.47
CA GLN A 137 -3.81 -14.31 23.83
C GLN A 137 -5.05 -13.84 23.05
N GLN A 138 -5.79 -12.88 23.61
CA GLN A 138 -6.92 -12.27 22.90
C GLN A 138 -6.46 -11.54 21.64
N ASN A 139 -5.33 -10.82 21.71
CA ASN A 139 -4.73 -10.16 20.55
C ASN A 139 -4.40 -11.16 19.44
N ALA A 140 -3.79 -12.30 19.81
CA ALA A 140 -3.48 -13.38 18.89
C ALA A 140 -4.73 -13.91 18.17
N ASN A 141 -5.75 -14.28 18.96
CA ASN A 141 -7.00 -14.82 18.42
C ASN A 141 -7.74 -13.80 17.54
N THR A 142 -7.70 -12.52 17.89
CA THR A 142 -8.37 -11.45 17.13
C THR A 142 -7.68 -11.22 15.79
N ALA A 143 -6.34 -11.18 15.78
CA ALA A 143 -5.58 -11.05 14.54
C ALA A 143 -5.82 -12.24 13.59
N LEU A 144 -5.75 -13.48 14.09
CA LEU A 144 -6.03 -14.67 13.27
C LEU A 144 -7.47 -14.71 12.77
N ARG A 145 -8.44 -14.31 13.60
CA ARG A 145 -9.84 -14.20 13.16
C ARG A 145 -10.00 -13.16 12.05
N GLN A 146 -9.30 -12.03 12.14
CA GLN A 146 -9.30 -11.00 11.11
C GLN A 146 -8.77 -11.55 9.78
N VAL A 147 -7.61 -12.23 9.81
CA VAL A 147 -7.01 -12.84 8.61
C VAL A 147 -7.99 -13.84 7.96
N LYS A 148 -8.61 -14.71 8.75
CA LYS A 148 -9.59 -15.69 8.24
C LYS A 148 -10.84 -15.04 7.67
N ALA A 149 -11.41 -14.06 8.37
CA ALA A 149 -12.64 -13.38 7.95
C ALA A 149 -12.50 -12.68 6.60
N TRP A 150 -11.29 -12.22 6.28
CA TRP A 150 -11.00 -11.46 5.06
C TRP A 150 -10.07 -12.18 4.10
N ALA A 151 -9.93 -13.51 4.24
CA ALA A 151 -9.07 -14.30 3.36
C ALA A 151 -9.53 -14.23 1.91
N THR A 152 -10.85 -14.26 1.65
CA THR A 152 -11.40 -14.10 0.28
C THR A 152 -11.01 -12.76 -0.35
N LEU A 153 -10.94 -11.68 0.44
CA LEU A 153 -10.45 -10.38 -0.04
C LEU A 153 -8.98 -10.48 -0.46
N LEU A 154 -8.11 -11.02 0.41
CA LEU A 154 -6.69 -11.19 0.08
C LEU A 154 -6.47 -12.09 -1.13
N ASN A 155 -7.16 -13.24 -1.19
CA ASN A 155 -7.07 -14.19 -2.31
C ASN A 155 -7.47 -13.54 -3.64
N THR A 156 -8.53 -12.72 -3.65
CA THR A 156 -8.98 -12.00 -4.85
C THR A 156 -7.89 -11.14 -5.50
N PHE A 157 -6.95 -10.60 -4.70
CA PHE A 157 -5.87 -9.73 -5.19
C PHE A 157 -4.49 -10.38 -5.18
N CYS A 158 -4.30 -11.53 -4.53
CA CYS A 158 -3.08 -12.34 -4.61
C CYS A 158 -3.14 -13.31 -5.81
N THR A 159 -3.22 -12.76 -7.02
CA THR A 159 -3.51 -13.53 -8.25
C THR A 159 -2.30 -14.25 -8.87
N SER A 160 -1.13 -14.19 -8.23
CA SER A 160 0.09 -14.84 -8.70
C SER A 160 1.07 -15.07 -7.56
N GLY A 161 1.96 -16.06 -7.70
CA GLY A 161 3.03 -16.33 -6.72
C GLY A 161 3.93 -15.12 -6.43
N LYS A 162 4.06 -14.15 -7.35
CA LYS A 162 4.77 -12.89 -7.08
C LYS A 162 4.02 -12.03 -6.05
N LEU A 163 2.70 -11.94 -6.16
CA LEU A 163 1.86 -11.15 -5.26
C LEU A 163 1.68 -11.85 -3.91
N GLU A 164 1.56 -13.18 -3.91
CA GLU A 164 1.60 -13.98 -2.70
C GLU A 164 2.92 -13.81 -1.94
N LEU A 165 4.06 -13.84 -2.65
CA LEU A 165 5.38 -13.60 -2.04
C LEU A 165 5.51 -12.18 -1.49
N GLU A 166 4.91 -11.19 -2.15
CA GLU A 166 4.84 -9.83 -1.63
C GLU A 166 4.03 -9.76 -0.33
N LEU A 167 2.86 -10.41 -0.29
CA LEU A 167 2.07 -10.53 0.95
C LEU A 167 2.90 -11.18 2.06
N MET A 168 3.60 -12.28 1.76
CA MET A 168 4.47 -12.98 2.70
C MET A 168 5.56 -12.05 3.28
N TYR A 169 6.19 -11.23 2.43
CA TYR A 169 7.18 -10.24 2.90
C TYR A 169 6.53 -9.13 3.72
N LYS A 170 5.35 -8.65 3.34
CA LYS A 170 4.63 -7.63 4.11
C LYS A 170 4.28 -8.13 5.52
N VAL A 171 3.76 -9.34 5.63
CA VAL A 171 3.50 -10.04 6.90
C VAL A 171 4.78 -10.19 7.71
N GLN A 172 5.87 -10.67 7.09
CA GLN A 172 7.18 -10.82 7.73
C GLN A 172 7.66 -9.50 8.35
N ILE A 173 7.64 -8.42 7.59
CA ILE A 173 8.10 -7.10 8.05
C ILE A 173 7.26 -6.65 9.24
N GLN A 174 5.93 -6.72 9.15
CA GLN A 174 5.06 -6.20 10.20
C GLN A 174 5.12 -7.07 11.47
N CYS A 175 5.18 -8.40 11.34
CA CYS A 175 5.40 -9.30 12.48
C CYS A 175 6.74 -9.01 13.17
N TYR A 176 7.77 -8.59 12.44
CA TYR A 176 9.04 -8.22 13.04
C TYR A 176 8.98 -6.88 13.80
N GLU A 177 8.20 -5.93 13.28
CA GLU A 177 8.10 -4.57 13.85
C GLU A 177 7.11 -4.48 15.02
N ASP A 178 6.06 -5.31 15.04
CA ASP A 178 5.08 -5.32 16.12
C ASP A 178 5.26 -6.54 17.03
N ALA A 179 5.69 -6.27 18.27
CA ALA A 179 5.86 -7.30 19.30
C ALA A 179 4.60 -8.12 19.60
N LYS A 180 3.39 -7.59 19.33
CA LYS A 180 2.13 -8.32 19.46
C LYS A 180 2.00 -9.41 18.40
N LEU A 181 2.57 -9.19 17.22
CA LEU A 181 2.47 -10.07 16.05
C LEU A 181 3.66 -11.02 15.90
N MET A 182 4.80 -10.70 16.53
CA MET A 182 6.06 -11.43 16.33
C MET A 182 5.95 -12.95 16.54
N LYS A 183 5.18 -13.40 17.53
CA LYS A 183 4.99 -14.83 17.79
C LYS A 183 3.94 -15.50 16.91
N LEU A 184 3.12 -14.71 16.20
CA LEU A 184 2.00 -15.20 15.39
C LEU A 184 2.37 -15.48 13.95
N PHE A 185 3.58 -15.14 13.52
CA PHE A 185 4.00 -15.31 12.13
C PHE A 185 3.71 -16.73 11.58
N PRO A 186 4.09 -17.83 12.26
CA PRO A 186 3.77 -19.17 11.74
C PRO A 186 2.27 -19.46 11.63
N GLU A 187 1.49 -18.98 12.58
CA GLU A 187 0.03 -19.19 12.63
C GLU A 187 -0.69 -18.37 11.56
N ILE A 188 -0.21 -17.15 11.28
CA ILE A 188 -0.70 -16.32 10.18
C ILE A 188 -0.40 -16.99 8.84
N VAL A 189 0.84 -17.43 8.62
CA VAL A 189 1.23 -18.10 7.37
C VAL A 189 0.39 -19.36 7.14
N ARG A 190 0.25 -20.21 8.16
CA ARG A 190 -0.61 -21.39 8.08
C ARG A 190 -2.06 -20.99 7.79
N SER A 191 -2.59 -19.97 8.47
CA SER A 191 -3.95 -19.51 8.21
C SER A 191 -4.16 -18.95 6.81
N LEU A 192 -3.13 -18.39 6.16
CA LEU A 192 -3.20 -17.92 4.79
C LEU A 192 -3.12 -19.09 3.80
N TYR A 193 -2.31 -20.11 4.10
CA TYR A 193 -2.27 -21.37 3.36
C TYR A 193 -3.61 -22.11 3.43
N ASP A 194 -4.14 -22.33 4.63
CA ASP A 194 -5.42 -23.02 4.88
C ASP A 194 -6.64 -22.33 4.22
N GLN A 195 -6.48 -21.10 3.73
CA GLN A 195 -7.53 -20.31 3.07
C GLN A 195 -7.21 -20.05 1.59
N ASP A 196 -6.27 -20.80 1.02
CA ASP A 196 -5.85 -20.72 -0.38
C ASP A 196 -5.34 -19.32 -0.79
N VAL A 197 -4.83 -18.52 0.16
CA VAL A 197 -4.26 -17.19 -0.10
C VAL A 197 -2.77 -17.30 -0.47
N LEU A 198 -2.04 -18.24 0.13
CA LEU A 198 -0.64 -18.51 -0.18
C LEU A 198 -0.51 -19.95 -0.68
N ALA A 199 0.05 -20.12 -1.87
CA ALA A 199 0.39 -21.44 -2.38
C ALA A 199 1.58 -22.04 -1.64
N GLU A 200 1.64 -23.37 -1.60
CA GLU A 200 2.76 -24.13 -1.03
C GLU A 200 4.10 -23.70 -1.63
N ASP A 201 4.18 -23.65 -2.97
CA ASP A 201 5.35 -23.22 -3.72
C ASP A 201 5.86 -21.84 -3.29
N THR A 202 4.94 -20.90 -3.02
CA THR A 202 5.30 -19.56 -2.54
C THR A 202 5.93 -19.62 -1.16
N ILE A 203 5.36 -20.42 -0.25
CA ILE A 203 5.86 -20.59 1.12
C ILE A 203 7.24 -21.26 1.10
N LEU A 204 7.40 -22.34 0.31
CA LEU A 204 8.69 -23.03 0.14
C LEU A 204 9.74 -22.12 -0.51
N HIS A 205 9.34 -21.34 -1.53
CA HIS A 205 10.21 -20.36 -2.16
C HIS A 205 10.68 -19.32 -1.15
N TRP A 206 9.76 -18.72 -0.39
CA TRP A 206 10.11 -17.78 0.68
C TRP A 206 11.02 -18.43 1.71
N PHE A 207 10.74 -19.66 2.14
CA PHE A 207 11.51 -20.38 3.16
C PHE A 207 12.94 -20.68 2.72
N ARG A 208 13.15 -21.08 1.46
CA ARG A 208 14.47 -21.48 0.94
C ARG A 208 15.28 -20.32 0.35
N LYS A 209 14.61 -19.40 -0.36
CA LYS A 209 15.24 -18.36 -1.20
C LYS A 209 14.80 -16.93 -0.88
N GLY A 210 14.00 -16.72 0.17
CA GLY A 210 13.50 -15.40 0.52
C GLY A 210 14.63 -14.38 0.74
N SER A 211 14.51 -13.22 0.08
CA SER A 211 15.54 -12.19 -0.01
C SER A 211 15.44 -11.09 1.03
N ASN A 212 14.27 -10.93 1.69
CA ASN A 212 14.09 -9.90 2.71
C ASN A 212 14.77 -10.30 4.03
N PRO A 213 15.78 -9.56 4.51
CA PRO A 213 16.55 -9.94 5.69
C PRO A 213 15.81 -9.73 7.03
N LYS A 214 14.75 -8.92 7.06
CA LYS A 214 14.14 -8.41 8.29
C LYS A 214 13.40 -9.51 9.07
N GLY A 215 13.95 -9.95 10.20
CA GLY A 215 13.38 -11.06 10.98
C GLY A 215 13.53 -12.45 10.36
N ARG A 216 14.22 -12.55 9.22
CA ARG A 216 14.31 -13.77 8.39
C ARG A 216 14.77 -14.99 9.19
N GLN A 217 15.90 -14.89 9.90
CA GLN A 217 16.46 -16.02 10.67
C GLN A 217 15.49 -16.56 11.72
N ILE A 218 14.79 -15.66 12.41
CA ILE A 218 13.82 -16.01 13.46
C ILE A 218 12.62 -16.70 12.82
N PHE A 219 12.09 -16.14 11.73
CA PHE A 219 10.87 -16.63 11.12
C PHE A 219 11.06 -17.93 10.34
N VAL A 220 12.19 -18.13 9.66
CA VAL A 220 12.58 -19.43 9.08
C VAL A 220 12.54 -20.49 10.17
N LYS A 221 13.25 -20.27 11.27
CA LYS A 221 13.30 -21.23 12.37
C LYS A 221 11.91 -21.53 12.95
N SER A 222 11.06 -20.51 13.08
CA SER A 222 9.70 -20.70 13.61
C SER A 222 8.75 -21.42 12.65
N LEU A 223 8.98 -21.30 11.34
CA LEU A 223 8.13 -21.90 10.30
C LEU A 223 8.60 -23.31 9.89
N GLU A 224 9.82 -23.71 10.28
CA GLU A 224 10.41 -25.02 9.94
C GLU A 224 9.48 -26.21 10.20
N PRO A 225 8.75 -26.31 11.34
CA PRO A 225 7.84 -27.44 11.55
C PRO A 225 6.68 -27.49 10.54
N PHE A 226 6.20 -26.33 10.09
CA PHE A 226 5.14 -26.27 9.08
C PHE A 226 5.66 -26.59 7.69
N VAL A 227 6.87 -26.16 7.35
CA VAL A 227 7.51 -26.48 6.06
C VAL A 227 7.81 -27.97 5.94
N LYS A 228 8.29 -28.62 7.00
CA LYS A 228 8.46 -30.08 7.00
C LYS A 228 7.15 -30.80 6.72
N TRP A 229 6.06 -30.35 7.34
CA TRP A 229 4.73 -30.92 7.10
C TRP A 229 4.26 -30.72 5.65
N LEU A 230 4.52 -29.57 5.03
CA LEU A 230 4.21 -29.34 3.61
C LEU A 230 4.99 -30.32 2.70
N GLU A 231 6.30 -30.43 2.94
CA GLU A 231 7.17 -31.33 2.17
C GLU A 231 6.80 -32.81 2.34
N GLU A 232 6.39 -33.23 3.55
CA GLU A 232 5.95 -34.60 3.83
C GLU A 232 4.56 -34.91 3.23
N ALA A 233 3.65 -33.93 3.18
CA ALA A 233 2.32 -34.10 2.60
C ALA A 233 2.36 -34.32 1.08
N GLU A 234 3.31 -33.70 0.37
CA GLU A 234 3.52 -33.89 -1.07
C GLU A 234 4.07 -35.30 -1.40
N GLU A 235 4.79 -35.95 -0.47
CA GLU A 235 5.35 -37.29 -0.68
C GLU A 235 4.32 -38.43 -0.49
N GLU A 236 3.16 -38.15 0.12
CA GLU A 236 2.10 -39.13 0.41
C GLU A 236 0.96 -39.18 -0.63
N ASP A 237 0.90 -38.24 -1.58
CA ASP A 237 -0.08 -38.15 -2.67
C ASP A 237 0.50 -38.56 -4.05
#